data_AF-B0EBS1-F1
#
_entry.id   AF-B0EBS1-F1
#
_cell.length_a   1.000
_cell.length_b   1.000
_cell.length_c   1.000
_cell.angle_alpha   90.00
_cell.angle_beta   90.00
_cell.angle_gamma   90.00
#
_symmetry.space_group_name_H-M   'P 1'
#
loop_
_entity.id
_entity.type
_entity.pdbx_description
1 polymer ?
#
loop_
_entity_poly.entity_id
_entity_poly.type
_entity_poly.pdbx_seq_one_letter_code
_entity_poly.pdbx_strand_id
1 'polypeptide(L)'
;MKLGYNEIMITSMYFNDINDFINLELGVKRFQGNMERFHFNPIPLHNYSRRFFPNIETFHIYTESSMVFNDGRIIKLLIWYTVNYSTYLKEKKKGNICKHIEYTQSDRNKYGNTITPEVTSLGNYCFKYCNELTSINIPTSVSEVGYWCFYGCTSLKSINIPSSISEVGKYCFSECSSLTSIYIPTTITKLKGGCFRECTSLTSINIPSSVSKIGDWCFYGCKSLKSINIPSSVSEIGNNCFKKCSSLTSINIPSSISKIGNECFKECTSLKLINIQSPISTLGGHCFDKCSSLTSITLPSSIKEMGNSCFEECLSLTSINIPSTIIEIGYYCFNGCTSLTSITLPSSISKLGNKCFKECLSLKSINIPSTIIEIGFNCFEECSSLTSMNIDSLQYISEEKVFMNEPVLISIKIPYNLEIINGKNIEKKNINEFIIPSSITKLGYCCFSKCSSLTSVNIPSTIIEIGYKCFKECSTLKSINIPSSISKIGDFCFDRCISLTTINIPSSITSFGRGCFYKCGCKDELKQNKRIPIECFE
;
A
#
# COMPACT_ATOMS: atom_id res chain seq x y z
N MET A 1 10.87 47.70 -34.48
CA MET A 1 10.14 48.33 -33.36
C MET A 1 11.17 48.79 -32.34
N LYS A 2 11.26 50.08 -31.99
CA LYS A 2 12.18 50.57 -30.96
C LYS A 2 11.44 50.50 -29.62
N LEU A 3 11.98 49.79 -28.63
CA LEU A 3 11.46 49.81 -27.25
C LEU A 3 11.56 51.24 -26.71
N GLY A 4 10.43 51.80 -26.28
CA GLY A 4 10.37 53.09 -25.61
C GLY A 4 10.58 52.95 -24.12
N TYR A 5 10.43 54.08 -23.42
CA TYR A 5 10.65 54.18 -21.98
C TYR A 5 9.63 53.37 -21.17
N ASN A 6 8.37 53.30 -21.59
CA ASN A 6 7.37 52.54 -20.86
C ASN A 6 7.56 51.03 -21.04
N GLU A 7 7.91 50.62 -22.26
CA GLU A 7 8.17 49.23 -22.60
C GLU A 7 9.40 48.71 -21.86
N ILE A 8 10.47 49.52 -21.73
CA ILE A 8 11.66 49.08 -20.99
C ILE A 8 11.40 49.01 -19.48
N MET A 9 10.62 49.93 -18.92
CA MET A 9 10.23 49.87 -17.51
C MET A 9 9.47 48.56 -17.22
N ILE A 10 8.49 48.23 -18.06
CA ILE A 10 7.73 46.96 -17.95
C ILE A 10 8.65 45.75 -18.13
N THR A 11 9.51 45.76 -19.15
CA THR A 11 10.43 44.64 -19.43
C THR A 11 11.41 44.42 -18.28
N SER A 12 11.92 45.49 -17.69
CA SER A 12 12.88 45.42 -16.57
C SER A 12 12.26 44.89 -15.27
N MET A 13 10.92 44.81 -15.14
CA MET A 13 10.28 44.12 -14.01
C MET A 13 10.59 42.61 -13.96
N TYR A 14 11.08 42.04 -15.06
CA TYR A 14 11.44 40.63 -15.17
C TYR A 14 12.94 40.37 -15.01
N PHE A 15 13.71 41.39 -14.64
CA PHE A 15 15.12 41.23 -14.31
C PHE A 15 15.30 40.47 -13.00
N ASN A 16 16.37 39.69 -12.92
CA ASN A 16 16.58 38.79 -11.78
C ASN A 16 17.22 39.50 -10.61
N ASP A 17 18.16 40.40 -10.88
CA ASP A 17 18.89 41.12 -9.85
C ASP A 17 19.23 42.56 -10.25
N ILE A 18 19.88 43.27 -9.34
CA ILE A 18 20.26 44.68 -9.53
C ILE A 18 21.28 44.88 -10.67
N ASN A 19 22.13 43.89 -10.96
CA ASN A 19 23.14 44.00 -12.01
C ASN A 19 22.49 44.06 -13.40
N ASP A 20 21.36 43.38 -13.61
CA ASP A 20 20.60 43.49 -14.85
C ASP A 20 20.15 44.94 -15.11
N PHE A 21 19.67 45.63 -14.07
CA PHE A 21 19.29 47.05 -14.17
C PHE A 21 20.51 47.95 -14.41
N ILE A 22 21.61 47.73 -13.68
CA ILE A 22 22.86 48.49 -13.85
C ILE A 22 23.39 48.31 -15.27
N ASN A 23 23.43 47.07 -15.77
CA ASN A 23 23.90 46.75 -17.12
C ASN A 23 23.03 47.38 -18.20
N LEU A 24 21.71 47.44 -18.00
CA LEU A 24 20.79 48.11 -18.92
C LEU A 24 21.12 49.61 -19.04
N GLU A 25 21.26 50.32 -17.92
CA GLU A 25 21.49 51.76 -17.93
C GLU A 25 22.91 52.15 -18.38
N LEU A 26 23.91 51.32 -18.06
CA LEU A 26 25.28 51.51 -18.53
C LEU A 26 25.44 51.15 -20.02
N GLY A 27 24.86 50.03 -20.44
CA GLY A 27 24.98 49.50 -21.79
C GLY A 27 24.16 50.27 -22.82
N VAL A 28 23.05 50.89 -22.41
CA VAL A 28 22.15 51.61 -23.32
C VAL A 28 21.83 53.00 -22.77
N LYS A 29 22.69 53.99 -23.08
CA LYS A 29 22.59 55.39 -22.59
C LYS A 29 21.20 56.01 -22.66
N ARG A 30 20.41 55.66 -23.70
CA ARG A 30 19.04 56.18 -23.84
C ARG A 30 18.11 55.77 -22.69
N PHE A 31 18.42 54.71 -21.95
CA PHE A 31 17.61 54.20 -20.83
C PHE A 31 18.19 54.58 -19.46
N GLN A 32 19.15 55.50 -19.39
CA GLN A 32 19.61 56.06 -18.12
C GLN A 32 18.45 56.71 -17.35
N GLY A 33 18.45 56.51 -16.02
CA GLY A 33 17.38 56.99 -15.14
C GLY A 33 16.11 56.13 -15.19
N ASN A 34 16.16 54.92 -15.76
CA ASN A 34 15.02 54.00 -15.76
C ASN A 34 14.65 53.55 -14.34
N MET A 35 15.64 53.27 -13.48
CA MET A 35 15.44 52.88 -12.09
C MET A 35 14.75 53.96 -11.25
N GLU A 36 14.95 55.24 -11.57
CA GLU A 36 14.30 56.37 -10.88
C GLU A 36 12.79 56.45 -11.17
N ARG A 37 12.33 55.79 -12.23
CA ARG A 37 10.91 55.81 -12.65
C ARG A 37 10.06 54.79 -11.89
N PHE A 38 10.68 53.96 -11.07
CA PHE A 38 9.99 53.00 -10.23
C PHE A 38 9.50 53.63 -8.92
N HIS A 39 8.18 53.58 -8.73
CA HIS A 39 7.53 53.94 -7.45
C HIS A 39 7.29 52.73 -6.54
N PHE A 40 7.72 51.54 -6.98
CA PHE A 40 7.77 50.30 -6.20
C PHE A 40 9.03 49.53 -6.56
N ASN A 41 9.57 48.73 -5.63
CA ASN A 41 10.73 47.90 -5.93
C ASN A 41 10.34 46.74 -6.85
N PRO A 42 10.97 46.59 -8.04
CA PRO A 42 10.69 45.48 -8.95
C PRO A 42 11.31 44.16 -8.49
N ILE A 43 12.34 44.23 -7.65
CA ILE A 43 13.08 43.10 -7.08
C ILE A 43 13.23 43.27 -5.56
N PRO A 44 13.56 42.21 -4.79
CA PRO A 44 13.97 42.36 -3.39
C PRO A 44 15.21 43.27 -3.27
N LEU A 45 15.17 44.24 -2.35
CA LEU A 45 16.26 45.20 -2.16
C LEU A 45 17.01 44.97 -0.84
N HIS A 46 18.31 45.25 -0.86
CA HIS A 46 19.19 45.33 0.29
C HIS A 46 19.85 46.72 0.34
N ASN A 47 20.64 47.01 1.37
CA ASN A 47 21.23 48.34 1.59
C ASN A 47 21.97 48.95 0.38
N TYR A 48 22.61 48.12 -0.46
CA TYR A 48 23.30 48.59 -1.66
C TYR A 48 22.31 48.84 -2.80
N SER A 49 21.44 47.88 -3.11
CA SER A 49 20.49 48.03 -4.23
C SER A 49 19.41 49.09 -4.00
N ARG A 50 19.03 49.36 -2.74
CA ARG A 50 18.06 50.42 -2.37
C ARG A 50 18.44 51.80 -2.89
N ARG A 51 19.74 52.08 -3.02
CA ARG A 51 20.26 53.40 -3.44
C ARG A 51 19.92 53.75 -4.89
N PHE A 52 19.72 52.74 -5.73
CA PHE A 52 19.44 52.94 -7.16
C PHE A 52 17.96 53.23 -7.46
N PHE A 53 17.06 53.02 -6.51
CA PHE A 53 15.61 53.22 -6.69
C PHE A 53 15.08 54.36 -5.79
N PRO A 54 15.48 55.63 -6.00
CA PRO A 54 15.26 56.71 -5.03
C PRO A 54 13.78 57.05 -4.78
N ASN A 55 12.88 56.74 -5.72
CA ASN A 55 11.49 57.18 -5.75
C ASN A 55 10.47 56.11 -5.34
N ILE A 56 10.92 55.02 -4.66
CA ILE A 56 10.00 54.00 -4.15
C ILE A 56 9.13 54.57 -3.02
N GLU A 57 7.82 54.58 -3.26
CA GLU A 57 6.78 55.00 -2.31
C GLU A 57 5.98 53.79 -1.79
N THR A 58 5.77 52.79 -2.65
CA THR A 58 5.13 51.51 -2.30
C THR A 58 6.18 50.41 -2.26
N PHE A 59 6.50 49.91 -1.07
CA PHE A 59 7.55 48.91 -0.92
C PHE A 59 6.96 47.48 -0.89
N HIS A 60 7.32 46.67 -1.88
CA HIS A 60 6.98 45.27 -1.99
C HIS A 60 7.89 44.41 -1.10
N ILE A 61 7.27 43.70 -0.16
CA ILE A 61 7.93 42.75 0.73
C ILE A 61 7.59 41.34 0.25
N TYR A 62 8.54 40.71 -0.44
CA TYR A 62 8.34 39.43 -1.11
C TYR A 62 8.41 38.23 -0.16
N THR A 63 9.22 38.32 0.90
CA THR A 63 9.44 37.24 1.88
C THR A 63 9.50 37.79 3.29
N GLU A 64 9.28 36.96 4.31
CA GLU A 64 9.35 37.40 5.72
C GLU A 64 10.75 37.89 6.12
N SER A 65 11.80 37.41 5.46
CA SER A 65 13.19 37.83 5.67
C SER A 65 13.61 39.07 4.87
N SER A 66 12.72 39.62 4.04
CA SER A 66 13.02 40.81 3.23
C SER A 66 13.33 42.00 4.12
N MET A 67 14.41 42.71 3.80
CA MET A 67 14.77 43.93 4.52
C MET A 67 13.71 45.02 4.28
N VAL A 68 13.26 45.66 5.36
CA VAL A 68 12.34 46.79 5.30
C VAL A 68 13.12 48.07 5.61
N PHE A 69 12.94 49.09 4.78
CA PHE A 69 13.59 50.37 4.93
C PHE A 69 12.63 51.37 5.60
N ASN A 70 13.15 52.17 6.54
CA ASN A 70 12.39 53.24 7.18
C ASN A 70 13.10 54.58 6.95
N ASP A 71 13.22 54.95 5.68
CA ASP A 71 13.90 56.16 5.21
C ASP A 71 12.96 57.38 5.07
N GLY A 72 11.71 57.25 5.54
CA GLY A 72 10.68 58.28 5.46
C GLY A 72 10.04 58.47 4.08
N ARG A 73 10.50 57.76 3.04
CA ARG A 73 9.93 57.83 1.68
C ARG A 73 8.90 56.74 1.40
N ILE A 74 8.99 55.63 2.11
CA ILE A 74 8.05 54.52 1.97
C ILE A 74 6.76 54.87 2.73
N ILE A 75 5.69 55.08 1.97
CA ILE A 75 4.38 55.47 2.50
C ILE A 75 3.51 54.23 2.74
N LYS A 76 3.78 53.15 1.99
CA LYS A 76 2.92 51.96 1.99
C LYS A 76 3.71 50.68 1.77
N LEU A 77 3.41 49.65 2.54
CA LEU A 77 3.94 48.31 2.30
C LEU A 77 2.93 47.45 1.54
N LEU A 78 3.43 46.73 0.54
CA LEU A 78 2.72 45.66 -0.16
C LEU A 78 3.36 44.32 0.21
N ILE A 79 2.72 43.58 1.12
CA ILE A 79 3.21 42.33 1.67
C ILE A 79 2.70 41.17 0.81
N TRP A 80 3.63 40.45 0.18
CA TRP A 80 3.34 39.34 -0.71
C TRP A 80 3.43 37.97 -0.03
N TYR A 81 4.21 37.82 1.04
CA TYR A 81 4.24 36.55 1.76
C TYR A 81 2.97 36.36 2.60
N THR A 82 2.67 35.10 2.94
CA THR A 82 1.49 34.76 3.75
C THR A 82 1.59 35.34 5.15
N VAL A 83 0.56 36.07 5.58
CA VAL A 83 0.41 36.56 6.95
C VAL A 83 -0.83 36.00 7.59
N ASN A 84 -0.78 35.70 8.90
CA ASN A 84 -1.98 35.34 9.63
C ASN A 84 -2.95 36.54 9.77
N TYR A 85 -4.23 36.23 9.98
CA TYR A 85 -5.30 37.24 10.00
C TYR A 85 -5.10 38.31 11.10
N SER A 86 -4.63 37.91 12.29
CA SER A 86 -4.24 38.84 13.36
C SER A 86 -3.18 39.86 12.93
N THR A 87 -2.20 39.44 12.14
CA THR A 87 -1.12 40.30 11.62
C THR A 87 -1.66 41.21 10.52
N TYR A 88 -2.46 40.66 9.60
CA TYR A 88 -3.18 41.46 8.60
C TYR A 88 -3.96 42.61 9.24
N LEU A 89 -4.69 42.38 10.33
CA LEU A 89 -5.44 43.44 11.02
C LEU A 89 -4.52 44.55 11.57
N LYS A 90 -3.30 44.22 12.00
CA LYS A 90 -2.31 45.22 12.44
C LYS A 90 -1.76 46.02 11.26
N GLU A 91 -1.44 45.34 10.16
CA GLU A 91 -0.88 45.96 8.97
C GLU A 91 -1.93 46.82 8.23
N LYS A 92 -3.18 46.38 8.17
CA LYS A 92 -4.31 47.16 7.63
C LYS A 92 -4.48 48.49 8.38
N LYS A 93 -4.34 48.50 9.71
CA LYS A 93 -4.40 49.73 10.52
C LYS A 93 -3.28 50.71 10.20
N LYS A 94 -2.12 50.23 9.73
CA LYS A 94 -1.00 51.06 9.28
C LYS A 94 -1.14 51.53 7.82
N GLY A 95 -2.21 51.12 7.12
CA GLY A 95 -2.41 51.44 5.69
C GLY A 95 -1.70 50.47 4.72
N ASN A 96 -1.09 49.40 5.24
CA ASN A 96 -0.39 48.41 4.44
C ASN A 96 -1.37 47.42 3.79
N ILE A 97 -0.97 46.81 2.68
CA ILE A 97 -1.75 45.79 1.96
C ILE A 97 -1.07 44.44 2.11
N CYS A 98 -1.82 43.43 2.54
CA CYS A 98 -1.40 42.03 2.54
C CYS A 98 -2.11 41.29 1.40
N LYS A 99 -1.36 40.56 0.58
CA LYS A 99 -1.92 39.82 -0.57
C LYS A 99 -2.40 38.41 -0.21
N HIS A 100 -1.76 37.76 0.76
CA HIS A 100 -2.07 36.40 1.17
C HIS A 100 -2.35 36.37 2.67
N ILE A 101 -3.61 36.20 3.04
CA ILE A 101 -4.12 36.30 4.40
C ILE A 101 -4.64 34.93 4.81
N GLU A 102 -3.93 34.28 5.73
CA GLU A 102 -4.30 32.96 6.26
C GLU A 102 -5.11 33.11 7.55
N TYR A 103 -6.23 32.39 7.65
CA TYR A 103 -6.95 32.23 8.91
C TYR A 103 -6.41 31.00 9.65
N THR A 104 -5.75 31.23 10.78
CA THR A 104 -5.09 30.18 11.55
C THR A 104 -5.96 29.70 12.72
N GLN A 105 -5.56 28.60 13.36
CA GLN A 105 -6.21 28.13 14.59
C GLN A 105 -6.18 29.19 15.70
N SER A 106 -5.07 29.95 15.82
CA SER A 106 -4.96 31.06 16.77
C SER A 106 -5.93 32.19 16.45
N ASP A 107 -6.15 32.48 15.17
CA ASP A 107 -7.13 33.47 14.74
C ASP A 107 -8.56 32.99 15.05
N ARG A 108 -8.88 31.73 14.75
CA ARG A 108 -10.17 31.12 15.11
C ARG A 108 -10.43 31.19 16.62
N ASN A 109 -9.43 30.88 17.46
CA ASN A 109 -9.58 30.96 18.91
C ASN A 109 -9.91 32.39 19.40
N LYS A 110 -9.47 33.41 18.65
CA LYS A 110 -9.63 34.81 19.01
C LYS A 110 -10.87 35.47 18.41
N TYR A 111 -11.19 35.15 17.16
CA TYR A 111 -12.23 35.81 16.37
C TYR A 111 -13.44 34.92 16.05
N GLY A 112 -13.36 33.63 16.42
CA GLY A 112 -14.45 32.66 16.24
C GLY A 112 -14.40 31.92 14.90
N ASN A 113 -15.53 31.32 14.51
CA ASN A 113 -15.61 30.44 13.34
C ASN A 113 -15.97 31.17 12.03
N THR A 114 -16.25 32.46 12.09
CA THR A 114 -16.63 33.26 10.91
C THR A 114 -15.39 33.69 10.14
N ILE A 115 -15.27 33.23 8.89
CA ILE A 115 -14.18 33.59 7.98
C ILE A 115 -14.58 34.84 7.18
N THR A 116 -13.77 35.90 7.18
CA THR A 116 -14.08 37.14 6.44
C THR A 116 -13.63 37.06 4.97
N PRO A 117 -14.22 37.86 4.05
CA PRO A 117 -13.88 37.82 2.63
C PRO A 117 -12.45 38.27 2.28
N GLU A 118 -11.69 38.82 3.23
CA GLU A 118 -10.27 39.14 3.01
C GLU A 118 -9.35 37.95 3.21
N VAL A 119 -9.81 36.88 3.86
CA VAL A 119 -9.03 35.65 4.04
C VAL A 119 -8.88 34.94 2.70
N THR A 120 -7.66 34.55 2.37
CA THR A 120 -7.31 33.84 1.13
C THR A 120 -6.98 32.37 1.33
N SER A 121 -6.68 31.93 2.55
CA SER A 121 -6.42 30.51 2.87
C SER A 121 -6.84 30.15 4.29
N LEU A 122 -7.17 28.87 4.51
CA LEU A 122 -7.35 28.31 5.85
C LEU A 122 -6.11 27.51 6.24
N GLY A 123 -5.47 27.88 7.33
CA GLY A 123 -4.22 27.27 7.76
C GLY A 123 -4.39 25.83 8.24
N ASN A 124 -3.25 25.17 8.45
CA ASN A 124 -3.21 23.83 9.01
C ASN A 124 -3.91 23.80 10.39
N TYR A 125 -4.68 22.75 10.65
CA TYR A 125 -5.40 22.54 11.91
C TYR A 125 -6.38 23.67 12.29
N CYS A 126 -6.75 24.57 11.37
CA CYS A 126 -7.50 25.80 11.69
C CYS A 126 -8.77 25.53 12.52
N PHE A 127 -9.57 24.55 12.12
CA PHE A 127 -10.80 24.11 12.76
C PHE A 127 -10.67 22.74 13.45
N LYS A 128 -9.44 22.27 13.76
CA LYS A 128 -9.24 20.98 14.43
C LYS A 128 -10.05 20.89 15.73
N TYR A 129 -10.81 19.81 15.91
CA TYR A 129 -11.66 19.53 17.06
C TYR A 129 -12.72 20.61 17.37
N CYS A 130 -13.26 21.29 16.35
CA CYS A 130 -14.42 22.15 16.53
C CYS A 130 -15.70 21.30 16.67
N ASN A 131 -15.87 20.65 17.81
CA ASN A 131 -16.96 19.69 18.03
C ASN A 131 -18.36 20.32 17.99
N GLU A 132 -18.48 21.63 18.19
CA GLU A 132 -19.75 22.37 18.09
C GLU A 132 -20.07 22.86 16.67
N LEU A 133 -19.11 22.75 15.74
CA LEU A 133 -19.26 23.27 14.37
C LEU A 133 -20.18 22.36 13.56
N THR A 134 -21.42 22.81 13.33
CA THR A 134 -22.42 22.04 12.56
C THR A 134 -22.38 22.32 11.05
N SER A 135 -21.97 23.54 10.68
CA SER A 135 -21.77 24.00 9.31
C SER A 135 -20.76 25.16 9.30
N ILE A 136 -20.17 25.45 8.14
CA ILE A 136 -19.28 26.59 7.95
C ILE A 136 -19.45 27.16 6.55
N ASN A 137 -19.44 28.49 6.45
CA ASN A 137 -19.39 29.20 5.18
C ASN A 137 -17.94 29.58 4.86
N ILE A 138 -17.38 29.03 3.78
CA ILE A 138 -16.04 29.40 3.29
C ILE A 138 -16.19 30.42 2.16
N PRO A 139 -15.67 31.66 2.32
CA PRO A 139 -15.74 32.69 1.29
C PRO A 139 -15.00 32.28 0.00
N THR A 140 -15.44 32.82 -1.14
CA THR A 140 -14.83 32.57 -2.47
C THR A 140 -13.45 33.21 -2.64
N SER A 141 -13.02 34.05 -1.68
CA SER A 141 -11.65 34.56 -1.59
C SER A 141 -10.65 33.46 -1.19
N VAL A 142 -11.12 32.39 -0.53
CA VAL A 142 -10.28 31.29 -0.06
C VAL A 142 -9.94 30.36 -1.22
N SER A 143 -8.64 30.18 -1.49
CA SER A 143 -8.14 29.30 -2.55
C SER A 143 -7.51 27.99 -2.05
N GLU A 144 -7.23 27.90 -0.75
CA GLU A 144 -6.54 26.75 -0.14
C GLU A 144 -7.10 26.40 1.24
N VAL A 145 -7.17 25.09 1.53
CA VAL A 145 -7.51 24.54 2.85
C VAL A 145 -6.42 23.60 3.32
N GLY A 146 -5.79 23.94 4.45
CA GLY A 146 -4.63 23.26 5.01
C GLY A 146 -4.88 21.83 5.50
N TYR A 147 -3.78 21.15 5.86
CA TYR A 147 -3.79 19.81 6.43
C TYR A 147 -4.57 19.77 7.74
N TRP A 148 -5.35 18.71 7.95
CA TRP A 148 -6.14 18.49 9.17
C TRP A 148 -7.08 19.65 9.53
N CYS A 149 -7.45 20.51 8.57
CA CYS A 149 -8.14 21.76 8.86
C CYS A 149 -9.45 21.56 9.63
N PHE A 150 -10.29 20.58 9.26
CA PHE A 150 -11.54 20.24 9.96
C PHE A 150 -11.46 18.91 10.71
N TYR A 151 -10.25 18.43 11.03
CA TYR A 151 -10.10 17.13 11.66
C TYR A 151 -10.81 17.07 13.00
N GLY A 152 -11.61 16.03 13.20
CA GLY A 152 -12.34 15.79 14.43
C GLY A 152 -13.49 16.78 14.67
N CYS A 153 -13.98 17.51 13.66
CA CYS A 153 -15.22 18.29 13.77
C CYS A 153 -16.44 17.35 13.79
N THR A 154 -16.69 16.69 14.93
CA THR A 154 -17.63 15.57 15.02
C THR A 154 -19.09 15.95 14.74
N SER A 155 -19.49 17.21 14.93
CA SER A 155 -20.86 17.68 14.66
C SER A 155 -21.05 18.28 13.26
N LEU A 156 -20.01 18.36 12.44
CA LEU A 156 -20.10 18.95 11.11
C LEU A 156 -20.95 18.06 10.19
N LYS A 157 -22.15 18.52 9.84
CA LYS A 157 -23.14 17.74 9.06
C LYS A 157 -22.98 17.93 7.56
N SER A 158 -22.63 19.15 7.15
CA SER A 158 -22.43 19.53 5.76
C SER A 158 -21.39 20.64 5.66
N ILE A 159 -20.71 20.69 4.52
CA ILE A 159 -19.81 21.77 4.16
C ILE A 159 -19.88 21.99 2.66
N ASN A 160 -19.92 23.26 2.25
CA ASN A 160 -19.80 23.66 0.87
C ASN A 160 -18.36 24.11 0.60
N ILE A 161 -17.64 23.38 -0.26
CA ILE A 161 -16.29 23.77 -0.70
C ILE A 161 -16.45 24.68 -1.93
N PRO A 162 -16.14 25.98 -1.85
CA PRO A 162 -16.25 26.88 -3.01
C PRO A 162 -15.30 26.49 -4.14
N SER A 163 -15.69 26.82 -5.38
CA SER A 163 -14.91 26.57 -6.60
C SER A 163 -13.61 27.37 -6.70
N SER A 164 -13.37 28.32 -5.79
CA SER A 164 -12.08 29.00 -5.64
C SER A 164 -10.99 28.08 -5.08
N ILE A 165 -11.37 27.00 -4.38
CA ILE A 165 -10.42 26.06 -3.78
C ILE A 165 -9.97 25.05 -4.83
N SER A 166 -8.66 25.01 -5.07
CA SER A 166 -8.04 24.02 -5.98
C SER A 166 -7.49 22.79 -5.25
N GLU A 167 -7.30 22.89 -3.93
CA GLU A 167 -6.66 21.85 -3.14
C GLU A 167 -7.19 21.78 -1.71
N VAL A 168 -7.46 20.55 -1.24
CA VAL A 168 -7.82 20.23 0.13
C VAL A 168 -6.70 19.41 0.77
N GLY A 169 -6.25 19.81 1.97
CA GLY A 169 -5.17 19.16 2.71
C GLY A 169 -5.43 17.68 3.05
N LYS A 170 -4.35 16.92 3.31
CA LYS A 170 -4.47 15.54 3.84
C LYS A 170 -5.23 15.57 5.17
N TYR A 171 -6.06 14.55 5.41
CA TYR A 171 -6.88 14.41 6.63
C TYR A 171 -7.82 15.58 6.93
N CYS A 172 -8.14 16.43 5.95
CA CYS A 172 -8.89 17.66 6.18
C CYS A 172 -10.22 17.44 6.90
N PHE A 173 -11.02 16.46 6.49
CA PHE A 173 -12.32 16.11 7.11
C PHE A 173 -12.27 14.81 7.90
N SER A 174 -11.07 14.32 8.26
CA SER A 174 -11.00 13.07 9.00
C SER A 174 -11.69 13.21 10.37
N GLU A 175 -12.44 12.18 10.79
CA GLU A 175 -13.22 12.13 12.03
C GLU A 175 -14.35 13.19 12.10
N CYS A 176 -14.77 13.77 10.97
CA CYS A 176 -16.05 14.46 10.84
C CYS A 176 -17.20 13.43 10.85
N SER A 177 -17.45 12.82 11.99
CA SER A 177 -18.31 11.63 12.13
C SER A 177 -19.77 11.87 11.74
N SER A 178 -20.29 13.09 11.91
CA SER A 178 -21.66 13.48 11.50
C SER A 178 -21.80 13.92 10.05
N LEU A 179 -20.72 13.98 9.26
CA LEU A 179 -20.76 14.46 7.88
C LEU A 179 -21.52 13.45 7.02
N THR A 180 -22.71 13.84 6.52
CA THR A 180 -23.58 12.92 5.77
C THR A 180 -23.38 12.99 4.26
N SER A 181 -22.95 14.15 3.77
CA SER A 181 -22.67 14.45 2.36
C SER A 181 -21.69 15.61 2.25
N ILE A 182 -20.97 15.67 1.13
CA ILE A 182 -20.07 16.78 0.81
C ILE A 182 -20.04 17.00 -0.72
N TYR A 183 -20.06 18.26 -1.12
CA TYR A 183 -19.84 18.65 -2.52
C TYR A 183 -18.35 18.89 -2.77
N ILE A 184 -17.78 18.22 -3.77
CA ILE A 184 -16.40 18.41 -4.22
C ILE A 184 -16.42 19.19 -5.54
N PRO A 185 -15.88 20.42 -5.59
CA PRO A 185 -15.87 21.21 -6.81
C PRO A 185 -14.92 20.64 -7.87
N THR A 186 -15.19 20.94 -9.14
CA THR A 186 -14.40 20.47 -10.30
C THR A 186 -12.99 21.07 -10.38
N THR A 187 -12.66 22.03 -9.51
CA THR A 187 -11.30 22.56 -9.35
C THR A 187 -10.39 21.62 -8.57
N ILE A 188 -10.95 20.67 -7.80
CA ILE A 188 -10.16 19.68 -7.07
C ILE A 188 -9.70 18.59 -8.05
N THR A 189 -8.39 18.43 -8.16
CA THR A 189 -7.77 17.42 -9.04
C THR A 189 -7.33 16.15 -8.32
N LYS A 190 -7.26 16.16 -6.99
CA LYS A 190 -6.82 15.03 -6.16
C LYS A 190 -7.56 15.01 -4.83
N LEU A 191 -8.05 13.85 -4.42
CA LEU A 191 -8.48 13.62 -3.03
C LEU A 191 -7.28 13.12 -2.24
N LYS A 192 -6.74 13.95 -1.35
CA LYS A 192 -5.54 13.62 -0.59
C LYS A 192 -5.80 12.52 0.44
N GLY A 193 -4.70 11.89 0.88
CA GLY A 193 -4.78 10.78 1.84
C GLY A 193 -5.54 11.16 3.11
N GLY A 194 -6.42 10.26 3.55
CA GLY A 194 -7.24 10.39 4.75
C GLY A 194 -8.31 11.48 4.70
N CYS A 195 -8.57 12.13 3.56
CA CYS A 195 -9.44 13.31 3.49
C CYS A 195 -10.80 13.13 4.18
N PHE A 196 -11.43 11.95 4.05
CA PHE A 196 -12.71 11.59 4.67
C PHE A 196 -12.61 10.41 5.64
N ARG A 197 -11.41 10.14 6.18
CA ARG A 197 -11.19 9.01 7.10
C ARG A 197 -12.09 9.14 8.32
N GLU A 198 -12.83 8.09 8.68
CA GLU A 198 -13.76 8.03 9.82
C GLU A 198 -14.92 9.05 9.73
N CYS A 199 -15.31 9.47 8.51
CA CYS A 199 -16.61 10.11 8.29
C CYS A 199 -17.73 9.06 8.36
N THR A 200 -18.01 8.57 9.57
CA THR A 200 -18.84 7.37 9.80
C THR A 200 -20.28 7.50 9.32
N SER A 201 -20.82 8.71 9.23
CA SER A 201 -22.18 8.99 8.71
C SER A 201 -22.23 9.34 7.22
N LEU A 202 -21.09 9.36 6.51
CA LEU A 202 -21.06 9.69 5.08
C LEU A 202 -21.76 8.58 4.29
N THR A 203 -22.90 8.90 3.68
CA THR A 203 -23.74 7.89 2.99
C THR A 203 -23.45 7.78 1.50
N SER A 204 -23.06 8.91 0.89
CA SER A 204 -22.69 9.02 -0.51
C SER A 204 -21.69 10.17 -0.70
N ILE A 205 -20.91 10.08 -1.78
CA ILE A 205 -20.02 11.15 -2.23
C ILE A 205 -19.95 11.12 -3.75
N ASN A 206 -20.06 12.29 -4.37
CA ASN A 206 -19.84 12.44 -5.80
C ASN A 206 -18.39 12.89 -6.05
N ILE A 207 -17.59 12.04 -6.69
CA ILE A 207 -16.22 12.39 -7.09
C ILE A 207 -16.28 13.00 -8.50
N PRO A 208 -15.89 14.28 -8.69
CA PRO A 208 -15.94 14.92 -10.00
C PRO A 208 -14.87 14.35 -10.95
N SER A 209 -15.12 14.45 -12.25
CA SER A 209 -14.21 13.98 -13.32
C SER A 209 -12.88 14.75 -13.41
N SER A 210 -12.71 15.83 -12.64
CA SER A 210 -11.44 16.52 -12.47
C SER A 210 -10.45 15.73 -11.61
N VAL A 211 -10.95 14.81 -10.76
CA VAL A 211 -10.11 14.05 -9.84
C VAL A 211 -9.37 12.96 -10.61
N SER A 212 -8.03 13.00 -10.53
CA SER A 212 -7.13 12.02 -11.15
C SER A 212 -6.59 10.96 -10.18
N LYS A 213 -6.68 11.22 -8.86
CA LYS A 213 -6.13 10.35 -7.80
C LYS A 213 -6.94 10.41 -6.52
N ILE A 214 -7.15 9.24 -5.90
CA ILE A 214 -7.71 9.07 -4.56
C ILE A 214 -6.61 8.52 -3.65
N GLY A 215 -6.19 9.28 -2.65
CA GLY A 215 -5.07 8.96 -1.79
C GLY A 215 -5.34 7.86 -0.76
N ASP A 216 -4.27 7.41 -0.10
CA ASP A 216 -4.33 6.39 0.94
C ASP A 216 -5.31 6.75 2.07
N TRP A 217 -6.02 5.78 2.63
CA TRP A 217 -7.02 5.97 3.71
C TRP A 217 -8.16 6.96 3.41
N CYS A 218 -8.35 7.43 2.17
CA CYS A 218 -9.27 8.53 1.87
C CYS A 218 -10.69 8.33 2.43
N PHE A 219 -11.24 7.13 2.35
CA PHE A 219 -12.56 6.75 2.88
C PHE A 219 -12.48 5.67 3.98
N TYR A 220 -11.30 5.50 4.61
CA TYR A 220 -11.13 4.53 5.68
C TYR A 220 -12.18 4.74 6.76
N GLY A 221 -12.93 3.71 7.15
CA GLY A 221 -13.91 3.80 8.23
C GLY A 221 -15.16 4.62 7.91
N CYS A 222 -15.44 4.93 6.63
CA CYS A 222 -16.75 5.49 6.21
C CYS A 222 -17.85 4.41 6.31
N LYS A 223 -18.24 4.07 7.54
CA LYS A 223 -19.09 2.91 7.87
C LYS A 223 -20.48 2.96 7.24
N SER A 224 -21.01 4.14 6.95
CA SER A 224 -22.34 4.33 6.33
C SER A 224 -22.31 4.48 4.80
N LEU A 225 -21.13 4.46 4.16
CA LEU A 225 -21.01 4.65 2.71
C LEU A 225 -21.54 3.40 2.00
N LYS A 226 -22.68 3.54 1.31
CA LYS A 226 -23.37 2.39 0.68
C LYS A 226 -22.90 2.11 -0.74
N SER A 227 -22.59 3.16 -1.48
CA SER A 227 -22.09 3.11 -2.85
C SER A 227 -21.19 4.31 -3.12
N ILE A 228 -20.28 4.14 -4.08
CA ILE A 228 -19.41 5.20 -4.55
C ILE A 228 -19.15 5.02 -6.04
N ASN A 229 -19.24 6.11 -6.80
CA ASN A 229 -18.88 6.12 -8.21
C ASN A 229 -17.46 6.68 -8.36
N ILE A 230 -16.54 5.87 -8.88
CA ILE A 230 -15.17 6.29 -9.18
C ILE A 230 -15.13 6.69 -10.66
N PRO A 231 -14.89 7.97 -11.00
CA PRO A 231 -14.88 8.41 -12.39
C PRO A 231 -13.67 7.84 -13.15
N SER A 232 -13.79 7.70 -14.47
CA SER A 232 -12.73 7.21 -15.36
C SER A 232 -11.50 8.13 -15.46
N SER A 233 -11.56 9.33 -14.89
CA SER A 233 -10.40 10.21 -14.73
C SER A 233 -9.44 9.71 -13.66
N VAL A 234 -9.91 8.90 -12.70
CA VAL A 234 -9.08 8.40 -11.59
C VAL A 234 -8.17 7.29 -12.10
N SER A 235 -6.86 7.53 -12.02
CA SER A 235 -5.82 6.58 -12.43
C SER A 235 -5.24 5.76 -11.27
N GLU A 236 -5.50 6.19 -10.03
CA GLU A 236 -4.89 5.59 -8.84
C GLU A 236 -5.84 5.66 -7.63
N ILE A 237 -5.96 4.52 -6.92
CA ILE A 237 -6.60 4.38 -5.60
C ILE A 237 -5.53 3.93 -4.61
N GLY A 238 -5.34 4.72 -3.55
CA GLY A 238 -4.35 4.46 -2.52
C GLY A 238 -4.65 3.25 -1.63
N ASN A 239 -3.66 2.88 -0.82
CA ASN A 239 -3.77 1.81 0.17
C ASN A 239 -4.84 2.14 1.21
N ASN A 240 -5.52 1.11 1.73
CA ASN A 240 -6.55 1.23 2.78
C ASN A 240 -7.71 2.19 2.43
N CYS A 241 -7.90 2.56 1.15
CA CYS A 241 -8.80 3.65 0.76
C CYS A 241 -10.25 3.44 1.23
N PHE A 242 -10.80 2.23 1.11
CA PHE A 242 -12.17 1.86 1.52
C PHE A 242 -12.19 0.89 2.71
N LYS A 243 -11.05 0.69 3.39
CA LYS A 243 -10.97 -0.24 4.51
C LYS A 243 -12.01 0.13 5.58
N LYS A 244 -12.74 -0.85 6.09
CA LYS A 244 -13.85 -0.70 7.06
C LYS A 244 -15.04 0.14 6.56
N CYS A 245 -15.22 0.30 5.25
CA CYS A 245 -16.49 0.76 4.67
C CYS A 245 -17.54 -0.37 4.76
N SER A 246 -18.00 -0.66 5.98
CA SER A 246 -18.80 -1.86 6.30
C SER A 246 -20.19 -1.89 5.66
N SER A 247 -20.72 -0.74 5.19
CA SER A 247 -22.00 -0.67 4.46
C SER A 247 -21.86 -0.67 2.94
N LEU A 248 -20.63 -0.66 2.39
CA LEU A 248 -20.42 -0.62 0.94
C LEU A 248 -20.89 -1.94 0.34
N THR A 249 -21.96 -1.91 -0.48
CA THR A 249 -22.57 -3.13 -1.04
C THR A 249 -22.05 -3.47 -2.42
N SER A 250 -21.68 -2.45 -3.20
CA SER A 250 -21.12 -2.62 -4.53
C SER A 250 -20.17 -1.49 -4.91
N ILE A 251 -19.20 -1.80 -5.78
CA ILE A 251 -18.29 -0.81 -6.34
C ILE A 251 -17.83 -1.22 -7.75
N ASN A 252 -17.72 -0.23 -8.64
CA ASN A 252 -17.15 -0.39 -9.97
C ASN A 252 -15.76 0.24 -10.00
N ILE A 253 -14.74 -0.56 -10.36
CA ILE A 253 -13.38 -0.08 -10.55
C ILE A 253 -13.18 0.24 -12.04
N PRO A 254 -13.00 1.52 -12.42
CA PRO A 254 -12.86 1.90 -13.83
C PRO A 254 -11.58 1.36 -14.47
N SER A 255 -11.61 1.22 -15.80
CA SER A 255 -10.48 0.78 -16.64
C SER A 255 -9.28 1.74 -16.67
N SER A 256 -9.39 2.93 -16.07
CA SER A 256 -8.28 3.87 -15.91
C SER A 256 -7.30 3.47 -14.81
N ILE A 257 -7.69 2.53 -13.94
CA ILE A 257 -6.89 2.08 -12.80
C ILE A 257 -6.03 0.87 -13.20
N SER A 258 -4.74 0.91 -12.86
CA SER A 258 -3.82 -0.20 -13.16
C SER A 258 -3.56 -1.12 -11.98
N LYS A 259 -3.85 -0.69 -10.74
CA LYS A 259 -3.56 -1.40 -9.49
C LYS A 259 -4.58 -1.05 -8.41
N ILE A 260 -4.94 -2.04 -7.59
CA ILE A 260 -5.69 -1.83 -6.34
C ILE A 260 -4.71 -2.00 -5.17
N GLY A 261 -4.61 -0.97 -4.32
CA GLY A 261 -3.65 -0.93 -3.21
C GLY A 261 -3.90 -1.96 -2.11
N ASN A 262 -2.91 -2.12 -1.22
CA ASN A 262 -3.00 -3.02 -0.06
C ASN A 262 -4.17 -2.62 0.84
N GLU A 263 -4.90 -3.63 1.35
CA GLU A 263 -6.02 -3.47 2.27
C GLU A 263 -7.15 -2.56 1.76
N CYS A 264 -7.25 -2.32 0.44
CA CYS A 264 -8.14 -1.30 -0.10
C CYS A 264 -9.61 -1.50 0.28
N PHE A 265 -10.11 -2.74 0.26
CA PHE A 265 -11.48 -3.12 0.64
C PHE A 265 -11.53 -4.00 1.89
N LYS A 266 -10.45 -4.03 2.68
CA LYS A 266 -10.40 -4.85 3.91
C LYS A 266 -11.55 -4.48 4.85
N GLU A 267 -12.23 -5.48 5.41
CA GLU A 267 -13.39 -5.31 6.31
C GLU A 267 -14.57 -4.55 5.67
N CYS A 268 -14.70 -4.53 4.34
CA CYS A 268 -15.95 -4.17 3.65
C CYS A 268 -16.97 -5.31 3.76
N THR A 269 -17.47 -5.54 4.97
CA THR A 269 -18.26 -6.74 5.31
C THR A 269 -19.58 -6.88 4.55
N SER A 270 -20.17 -5.78 4.05
CA SER A 270 -21.38 -5.82 3.21
C SER A 270 -21.11 -5.90 1.70
N LEU A 271 -19.85 -5.91 1.25
CA LEU A 271 -19.52 -5.89 -0.17
C LEU A 271 -19.92 -7.21 -0.81
N LYS A 272 -20.93 -7.15 -1.69
CA LYS A 272 -21.48 -8.31 -2.41
C LYS A 272 -20.98 -8.40 -3.84
N LEU A 273 -20.77 -7.25 -4.47
CA LEU A 273 -20.40 -7.16 -5.88
C LEU A 273 -19.27 -6.16 -6.07
N ILE A 274 -18.18 -6.60 -6.70
CA ILE A 274 -17.14 -5.71 -7.22
C ILE A 274 -16.89 -6.02 -8.68
N ASN A 275 -16.93 -4.98 -9.52
CA ASN A 275 -16.59 -5.08 -10.92
C ASN A 275 -15.18 -4.53 -11.15
N ILE A 276 -14.27 -5.39 -11.60
CA ILE A 276 -12.86 -5.07 -11.85
C ILE A 276 -12.61 -5.15 -13.35
N GLN A 277 -12.29 -4.02 -13.99
CA GLN A 277 -12.04 -3.95 -15.42
C GLN A 277 -10.54 -3.99 -15.73
N SER A 278 -10.18 -4.53 -16.90
CA SER A 278 -8.84 -4.37 -17.47
C SER A 278 -8.52 -2.88 -17.65
N PRO A 279 -7.23 -2.47 -17.52
CA PRO A 279 -6.02 -3.29 -17.51
C PRO A 279 -5.41 -3.52 -16.10
N ILE A 280 -6.23 -3.68 -15.05
CA ILE A 280 -5.73 -3.93 -13.69
C ILE A 280 -4.75 -5.11 -13.66
N SER A 281 -3.56 -4.85 -13.15
CA SER A 281 -2.42 -5.78 -13.15
C SER A 281 -2.08 -6.34 -11.76
N THR A 282 -2.47 -5.66 -10.69
CA THR A 282 -2.11 -6.03 -9.32
C THR A 282 -3.30 -5.85 -8.38
N LEU A 283 -3.56 -6.88 -7.56
CA LEU A 283 -4.37 -6.81 -6.34
C LEU A 283 -3.44 -6.84 -5.13
N GLY A 284 -3.45 -5.77 -4.32
CA GLY A 284 -2.59 -5.69 -3.13
C GLY A 284 -2.88 -6.75 -2.07
N GLY A 285 -1.95 -6.91 -1.13
CA GLY A 285 -2.15 -7.79 0.03
C GLY A 285 -3.36 -7.37 0.85
N HIS A 286 -4.10 -8.34 1.38
CA HIS A 286 -5.32 -8.13 2.16
C HIS A 286 -6.40 -7.29 1.44
N CYS A 287 -6.38 -7.20 0.11
CA CYS A 287 -7.26 -6.30 -0.64
C CYS A 287 -8.75 -6.50 -0.32
N PHE A 288 -9.21 -7.75 -0.21
CA PHE A 288 -10.58 -8.15 0.14
C PHE A 288 -10.67 -8.94 1.45
N ASP A 289 -9.66 -8.82 2.33
CA ASP A 289 -9.64 -9.46 3.64
C ASP A 289 -10.91 -9.09 4.44
N LYS A 290 -11.63 -10.08 4.98
CA LYS A 290 -12.91 -9.92 5.69
C LYS A 290 -14.02 -9.25 4.87
N CYS A 291 -14.01 -9.36 3.54
CA CYS A 291 -15.19 -9.09 2.71
C CYS A 291 -16.22 -10.23 2.83
N SER A 292 -16.79 -10.40 4.03
CA SER A 292 -17.56 -11.58 4.41
C SER A 292 -18.84 -11.83 3.60
N SER A 293 -19.41 -10.80 2.96
CA SER A 293 -20.58 -10.93 2.07
C SER A 293 -20.25 -11.14 0.59
N LEU A 294 -18.97 -11.17 0.21
CA LEU A 294 -18.57 -11.32 -1.20
C LEU A 294 -18.83 -12.75 -1.65
N THR A 295 -19.82 -12.96 -2.53
CA THR A 295 -20.26 -14.30 -2.95
C THR A 295 -19.49 -14.82 -4.17
N SER A 296 -19.13 -13.92 -5.08
CA SER A 296 -18.34 -14.18 -6.28
C SER A 296 -17.58 -12.92 -6.71
N ILE A 297 -16.50 -13.13 -7.44
CA ILE A 297 -15.70 -12.07 -8.04
C ILE A 297 -15.18 -12.54 -9.40
N THR A 298 -15.28 -11.67 -10.41
CA THR A 298 -14.67 -11.92 -11.72
C THR A 298 -13.35 -11.19 -11.79
N LEU A 299 -12.26 -11.94 -11.91
CA LEU A 299 -10.92 -11.39 -12.05
C LEU A 299 -10.57 -11.27 -13.55
N PRO A 300 -10.21 -10.07 -14.05
CA PRO A 300 -9.78 -9.92 -15.44
C PRO A 300 -8.45 -10.64 -15.69
N SER A 301 -8.26 -11.11 -16.92
CA SER A 301 -7.05 -11.82 -17.36
C SER A 301 -5.78 -10.94 -17.38
N SER A 302 -5.91 -9.64 -17.13
CA SER A 302 -4.79 -8.70 -17.03
C SER A 302 -4.05 -8.75 -15.68
N ILE A 303 -4.63 -9.37 -14.64
CA ILE A 303 -4.03 -9.43 -13.30
C ILE A 303 -2.83 -10.39 -13.31
N LYS A 304 -1.65 -9.88 -12.97
CA LYS A 304 -0.39 -10.63 -12.89
C LYS A 304 0.00 -10.99 -11.46
N GLU A 305 -0.52 -10.26 -10.49
CA GLU A 305 -0.14 -10.40 -9.08
C GLU A 305 -1.37 -10.31 -8.16
N MET A 306 -1.44 -11.26 -7.23
CA MET A 306 -2.39 -11.28 -6.11
C MET A 306 -1.59 -11.34 -4.80
N GLY A 307 -1.71 -10.31 -3.98
CA GLY A 307 -0.99 -10.23 -2.71
C GLY A 307 -1.44 -11.27 -1.68
N ASN A 308 -0.64 -11.44 -0.63
CA ASN A 308 -0.96 -12.32 0.50
C ASN A 308 -2.31 -11.92 1.15
N SER A 309 -3.05 -12.89 1.66
CA SER A 309 -4.35 -12.70 2.30
C SER A 309 -5.40 -11.96 1.45
N CYS A 310 -5.25 -11.94 0.12
CA CYS A 310 -6.11 -11.12 -0.75
C CYS A 310 -7.61 -11.37 -0.53
N PHE A 311 -8.01 -12.61 -0.24
CA PHE A 311 -9.40 -13.02 0.03
C PHE A 311 -9.55 -13.68 1.40
N GLU A 312 -8.66 -13.41 2.36
CA GLU A 312 -8.75 -13.98 3.71
C GLU A 312 -10.12 -13.65 4.35
N GLU A 313 -10.75 -14.62 4.99
CA GLU A 313 -12.08 -14.52 5.62
C GLU A 313 -13.18 -13.96 4.70
N CYS A 314 -13.12 -14.21 3.39
CA CYS A 314 -14.26 -14.01 2.48
C CYS A 314 -15.30 -15.14 2.69
N LEU A 315 -16.00 -15.09 3.83
CA LEU A 315 -16.83 -16.18 4.35
C LEU A 315 -17.92 -16.67 3.38
N SER A 316 -18.46 -15.80 2.52
CA SER A 316 -19.52 -16.14 1.56
C SER A 316 -19.00 -16.51 0.16
N LEU A 317 -17.69 -16.45 -0.10
CA LEU A 317 -17.12 -16.69 -1.43
C LEU A 317 -17.28 -18.16 -1.79
N THR A 318 -18.09 -18.46 -2.81
CA THR A 318 -18.44 -19.85 -3.16
C THR A 318 -17.55 -20.46 -4.23
N SER A 319 -17.04 -19.62 -5.14
CA SER A 319 -16.14 -19.98 -6.24
C SER A 319 -15.35 -18.77 -6.70
N ILE A 320 -14.18 -19.01 -7.28
CA ILE A 320 -13.33 -17.99 -7.89
C ILE A 320 -12.52 -18.62 -9.03
N ASN A 321 -12.43 -17.90 -10.14
CA ASN A 321 -11.59 -18.28 -11.27
C ASN A 321 -10.29 -17.48 -11.20
N ILE A 322 -9.16 -18.18 -11.02
CA ILE A 322 -7.84 -17.55 -10.97
C ILE A 322 -7.34 -17.31 -12.40
N PRO A 323 -6.93 -16.08 -12.77
CA PRO A 323 -6.36 -15.80 -14.09
C PRO A 323 -5.12 -16.64 -14.38
N SER A 324 -4.96 -17.10 -15.63
CA SER A 324 -3.80 -17.89 -16.10
C SER A 324 -2.48 -17.12 -16.14
N THR A 325 -2.51 -15.84 -15.81
CA THR A 325 -1.35 -14.95 -15.64
C THR A 325 -0.77 -15.00 -14.22
N ILE A 326 -1.50 -15.55 -13.25
CA ILE A 326 -1.03 -15.71 -11.87
C ILE A 326 -0.06 -16.89 -11.77
N ILE A 327 1.06 -16.69 -11.09
CA ILE A 327 2.12 -17.69 -10.88
C ILE A 327 2.09 -18.28 -9.46
N GLU A 328 1.53 -17.56 -8.49
CA GLU A 328 1.53 -17.93 -7.09
C GLU A 328 0.21 -17.57 -6.41
N ILE A 329 -0.29 -18.48 -5.57
CA ILE A 329 -1.32 -18.18 -4.57
C ILE A 329 -0.61 -17.86 -3.26
N GLY A 330 -0.65 -16.60 -2.84
CA GLY A 330 0.12 -16.12 -1.68
C GLY A 330 -0.31 -16.72 -0.32
N TYR A 331 0.45 -16.37 0.71
CA TYR A 331 0.18 -16.77 2.10
C TYR A 331 -1.24 -16.37 2.49
N TYR A 332 -1.99 -17.28 3.13
CA TYR A 332 -3.35 -17.04 3.64
C TYR A 332 -4.37 -16.53 2.61
N CYS A 333 -4.09 -16.62 1.30
CA CYS A 333 -4.88 -15.94 0.27
C CYS A 333 -6.39 -16.25 0.32
N PHE A 334 -6.78 -17.48 0.65
CA PHE A 334 -8.16 -17.92 0.85
C PHE A 334 -8.38 -18.52 2.25
N ASN A 335 -7.53 -18.18 3.23
CA ASN A 335 -7.67 -18.63 4.60
C ASN A 335 -9.05 -18.22 5.14
N GLY A 336 -9.79 -19.15 5.76
CA GLY A 336 -11.11 -18.88 6.31
C GLY A 336 -12.21 -18.64 5.27
N CYS A 337 -12.00 -18.93 3.98
CA CYS A 337 -13.06 -18.92 2.97
C CYS A 337 -13.99 -20.13 3.17
N THR A 338 -14.80 -20.10 4.22
CA THR A 338 -15.56 -21.27 4.71
C THR A 338 -16.62 -21.77 3.72
N SER A 339 -17.14 -20.92 2.85
CA SER A 339 -18.11 -21.30 1.80
C SER A 339 -17.49 -21.69 0.46
N LEU A 340 -16.17 -21.64 0.30
CA LEU A 340 -15.50 -21.94 -0.97
C LEU A 340 -15.65 -23.42 -1.29
N THR A 341 -16.47 -23.75 -2.29
CA THR A 341 -16.81 -25.13 -2.64
C THR A 341 -15.85 -25.73 -3.67
N SER A 342 -15.35 -24.89 -4.56
CA SER A 342 -14.44 -25.26 -5.65
C SER A 342 -13.54 -24.10 -6.01
N ILE A 343 -12.33 -24.43 -6.46
CA ILE A 343 -11.38 -23.49 -7.04
C ILE A 343 -10.61 -24.19 -8.15
N THR A 344 -10.49 -23.54 -9.29
CA THR A 344 -9.69 -24.03 -10.42
C THR A 344 -8.33 -23.33 -10.40
N LEU A 345 -7.27 -24.11 -10.22
CA LEU A 345 -5.90 -23.62 -10.34
C LEU A 345 -5.47 -23.72 -11.82
N PRO A 346 -5.10 -22.60 -12.48
CA PRO A 346 -4.56 -22.66 -13.84
C PRO A 346 -3.17 -23.31 -13.84
N SER A 347 -2.77 -23.85 -14.99
CA SER A 347 -1.46 -24.49 -15.18
C SER A 347 -0.27 -23.53 -15.03
N SER A 348 -0.51 -22.22 -14.94
CA SER A 348 0.51 -21.22 -14.64
C SER A 348 0.97 -21.19 -13.18
N ILE A 349 0.18 -21.75 -12.26
CA ILE A 349 0.48 -21.71 -10.82
C ILE A 349 1.65 -22.67 -10.53
N SER A 350 2.73 -22.11 -10.01
CA SER A 350 3.92 -22.86 -9.58
C SER A 350 4.05 -22.96 -8.06
N LYS A 351 3.33 -22.12 -7.31
CA LYS A 351 3.45 -22.03 -5.85
C LYS A 351 2.12 -21.83 -5.14
N LEU A 352 1.95 -22.56 -4.04
CA LEU A 352 0.87 -22.41 -3.08
C LEU A 352 1.46 -21.98 -1.72
N GLY A 353 1.05 -20.84 -1.19
CA GLY A 353 1.60 -20.27 0.04
C GLY A 353 1.22 -21.03 1.32
N ASN A 354 1.85 -20.71 2.45
CA ASN A 354 1.45 -21.26 3.75
C ASN A 354 -0.03 -20.91 4.03
N LYS A 355 -0.80 -21.90 4.48
CA LYS A 355 -2.20 -21.75 4.89
C LYS A 355 -3.10 -21.11 3.80
N CYS A 356 -2.77 -21.25 2.52
CA CYS A 356 -3.53 -20.64 1.43
C CYS A 356 -5.02 -20.98 1.42
N PHE A 357 -5.38 -22.21 1.75
CA PHE A 357 -6.75 -22.72 1.82
C PHE A 357 -7.11 -23.20 3.24
N LYS A 358 -6.39 -22.76 4.28
CA LYS A 358 -6.71 -23.15 5.66
C LYS A 358 -8.16 -22.75 5.97
N GLU A 359 -8.89 -23.61 6.68
CA GLU A 359 -10.30 -23.36 7.04
C GLU A 359 -11.25 -23.14 5.83
N CYS A 360 -10.90 -23.61 4.63
CA CYS A 360 -11.86 -23.74 3.52
C CYS A 360 -12.81 -24.92 3.80
N LEU A 361 -13.73 -24.74 4.75
CA LEU A 361 -14.56 -25.81 5.32
C LEU A 361 -15.45 -26.51 4.27
N SER A 362 -15.88 -25.81 3.22
CA SER A 362 -16.76 -26.35 2.18
C SER A 362 -16.02 -26.88 0.94
N LEU A 363 -14.69 -26.79 0.87
CA LEU A 363 -13.93 -27.20 -0.30
C LEU A 363 -13.96 -28.73 -0.44
N LYS A 364 -14.63 -29.24 -1.48
CA LYS A 364 -14.87 -30.69 -1.64
C LYS A 364 -13.76 -31.41 -2.38
N SER A 365 -13.21 -30.74 -3.39
CA SER A 365 -12.20 -31.29 -4.27
C SER A 365 -11.29 -30.19 -4.80
N ILE A 366 -10.04 -30.52 -5.07
CA ILE A 366 -9.10 -29.62 -5.74
C ILE A 366 -8.18 -30.39 -6.70
N ASN A 367 -7.84 -29.74 -7.81
CA ASN A 367 -6.87 -30.22 -8.77
C ASN A 367 -5.52 -29.52 -8.52
N ILE A 368 -4.48 -30.31 -8.32
CA ILE A 368 -3.10 -29.86 -8.10
C ILE A 368 -2.33 -30.09 -9.41
N PRO A 369 -2.06 -29.03 -10.20
CA PRO A 369 -1.37 -29.18 -11.47
C PRO A 369 0.09 -29.60 -11.30
N SER A 370 0.62 -30.28 -12.30
CA SER A 370 2.04 -30.70 -12.36
C SER A 370 3.05 -29.55 -12.36
N THR A 371 2.62 -28.31 -12.55
CA THR A 371 3.51 -27.13 -12.51
C THR A 371 3.84 -26.64 -11.11
N ILE A 372 3.16 -27.15 -10.08
CA ILE A 372 3.45 -26.79 -8.69
C ILE A 372 4.78 -27.37 -8.25
N ILE A 373 5.71 -26.50 -7.87
CA ILE A 373 7.04 -26.84 -7.34
C ILE A 373 7.19 -26.52 -5.86
N GLU A 374 6.20 -25.85 -5.25
CA GLU A 374 6.23 -25.45 -3.84
C GLU A 374 4.81 -25.42 -3.25
N ILE A 375 4.61 -26.10 -2.11
CA ILE A 375 3.37 -26.06 -1.34
C ILE A 375 3.69 -25.70 0.11
N GLY A 376 3.07 -24.63 0.57
CA GLY A 376 3.26 -24.07 1.88
C GLY A 376 2.70 -24.94 2.98
N PHE A 377 3.26 -24.74 4.16
CA PHE A 377 2.87 -25.42 5.38
C PHE A 377 1.38 -25.21 5.66
N ASN A 378 0.68 -26.30 6.01
CA ASN A 378 -0.74 -26.28 6.37
C ASN A 378 -1.66 -25.65 5.31
N CYS A 379 -1.32 -25.68 4.00
CA CYS A 379 -2.16 -25.03 2.99
C CYS A 379 -3.61 -25.53 3.01
N PHE A 380 -3.88 -26.81 3.31
CA PHE A 380 -5.23 -27.40 3.42
C PHE A 380 -5.62 -27.77 4.87
N GLU A 381 -5.03 -27.13 5.87
CA GLU A 381 -5.38 -27.38 7.27
C GLU A 381 -6.85 -27.02 7.53
N GLU A 382 -7.57 -27.87 8.27
CA GLU A 382 -8.99 -27.67 8.60
C GLU A 382 -9.94 -27.60 7.38
N CYS A 383 -9.55 -28.10 6.19
CA CYS A 383 -10.49 -28.31 5.08
C CYS A 383 -11.38 -29.55 5.34
N SER A 384 -12.40 -29.40 6.18
CA SER A 384 -13.22 -30.52 6.66
C SER A 384 -14.08 -31.20 5.59
N SER A 385 -14.42 -30.53 4.49
CA SER A 385 -15.16 -31.17 3.39
C SER A 385 -14.27 -31.76 2.29
N LEU A 386 -12.95 -31.65 2.39
CA LEU A 386 -12.04 -32.07 1.33
C LEU A 386 -11.86 -33.59 1.32
N THR A 387 -12.69 -34.27 0.52
CA THR A 387 -12.71 -35.74 0.41
C THR A 387 -11.94 -36.28 -0.78
N SER A 388 -11.69 -35.45 -1.80
CA SER A 388 -10.97 -35.88 -3.00
C SER A 388 -9.94 -34.86 -3.51
N MET A 389 -8.86 -35.36 -4.10
CA MET A 389 -7.87 -34.56 -4.80
C MET A 389 -7.50 -35.19 -6.13
N ASN A 390 -7.28 -34.37 -7.14
CA ASN A 390 -6.59 -34.78 -8.37
C ASN A 390 -5.18 -34.20 -8.35
N ILE A 391 -4.18 -35.04 -8.54
CA ILE A 391 -2.76 -34.71 -8.48
C ILE A 391 -2.10 -35.29 -9.73
N ASP A 392 -1.76 -34.42 -10.68
CA ASP A 392 -1.23 -34.83 -11.99
C ASP A 392 0.06 -35.66 -11.87
N SER A 393 0.92 -35.30 -10.91
CA SER A 393 2.27 -35.84 -10.76
C SER A 393 2.44 -36.65 -9.47
N LEU A 394 1.43 -37.44 -9.09
CA LEU A 394 1.45 -38.28 -7.89
C LEU A 394 2.61 -39.31 -7.91
N GLN A 395 3.42 -39.34 -6.84
CA GLN A 395 4.57 -40.24 -6.72
C GLN A 395 4.37 -41.31 -5.64
N TYR A 396 3.89 -40.91 -4.46
CA TYR A 396 3.75 -41.82 -3.31
C TYR A 396 2.74 -41.31 -2.29
N ILE A 397 2.07 -42.21 -1.57
CA ILE A 397 1.18 -41.85 -0.46
C ILE A 397 1.64 -42.61 0.79
N SER A 398 2.12 -41.87 1.78
CA SER A 398 2.45 -42.40 3.10
C SER A 398 1.28 -42.28 4.07
N GLU A 399 1.47 -42.71 5.31
CA GLU A 399 0.50 -42.50 6.39
C GLU A 399 0.18 -41.02 6.65
N GLU A 400 1.15 -40.14 6.45
CA GLU A 400 1.10 -38.73 6.86
C GLU A 400 1.06 -37.77 5.66
N LYS A 401 1.55 -38.20 4.49
CA LYS A 401 1.83 -37.31 3.36
C LYS A 401 1.55 -37.91 1.99
N VAL A 402 1.20 -37.04 1.06
CA VAL A 402 1.20 -37.32 -0.38
C VAL A 402 2.43 -36.68 -1.00
N PHE A 403 3.30 -37.48 -1.59
CA PHE A 403 4.47 -37.04 -2.35
C PHE A 403 4.13 -36.96 -3.83
N MET A 404 4.61 -35.92 -4.49
CA MET A 404 4.31 -35.63 -5.88
C MET A 404 5.42 -34.81 -6.53
N ASN A 405 5.25 -34.63 -7.84
CA ASN A 405 5.99 -33.75 -8.71
C ASN A 405 7.40 -34.22 -9.11
N GLU A 406 7.82 -33.78 -10.29
CA GLU A 406 9.16 -33.94 -10.86
C GLU A 406 9.53 -32.65 -11.61
N PRO A 407 10.81 -32.22 -11.60
CA PRO A 407 11.98 -32.84 -10.96
C PRO A 407 12.17 -32.43 -9.48
N VAL A 408 11.24 -31.65 -8.92
CA VAL A 408 11.26 -31.21 -7.52
C VAL A 408 10.24 -32.00 -6.72
N LEU A 409 10.71 -32.87 -5.83
CA LEU A 409 9.81 -33.64 -4.97
C LEU A 409 9.21 -32.74 -3.90
N ILE A 410 7.89 -32.65 -3.88
CA ILE A 410 7.12 -31.91 -2.88
C ILE A 410 6.13 -32.83 -2.19
N SER A 411 5.52 -32.32 -1.13
CA SER A 411 4.55 -33.08 -0.36
C SER A 411 3.38 -32.24 0.12
N ILE A 412 2.24 -32.87 0.30
CA ILE A 412 1.09 -32.33 1.02
C ILE A 412 0.86 -33.19 2.26
N LYS A 413 0.63 -32.57 3.43
CA LYS A 413 0.11 -33.30 4.59
C LYS A 413 -1.28 -33.81 4.24
N ILE A 414 -1.54 -35.10 4.41
CA ILE A 414 -2.84 -35.69 4.08
C ILE A 414 -3.93 -34.95 4.89
N PRO A 415 -4.89 -34.28 4.22
CA PRO A 415 -6.06 -33.71 4.89
C PRO A 415 -6.83 -34.81 5.60
N TYR A 416 -7.38 -34.51 6.78
CA TYR A 416 -7.95 -35.52 7.68
C TYR A 416 -9.09 -36.34 7.05
N ASN A 417 -9.92 -35.70 6.23
CA ASN A 417 -11.07 -36.34 5.57
C ASN A 417 -10.79 -36.77 4.12
N LEU A 418 -9.53 -36.74 3.67
CA LEU A 418 -9.20 -37.12 2.31
C LEU A 418 -9.33 -38.64 2.15
N GLU A 419 -10.18 -39.07 1.20
CA GLU A 419 -10.50 -40.48 0.94
C GLU A 419 -10.01 -40.93 -0.44
N ILE A 420 -10.09 -40.04 -1.44
CA ILE A 420 -9.87 -40.36 -2.85
C ILE A 420 -8.75 -39.49 -3.44
N ILE A 421 -7.80 -40.12 -4.13
CA ILE A 421 -6.83 -39.43 -4.99
C ILE A 421 -6.91 -40.01 -6.39
N ASN A 422 -7.00 -39.14 -7.40
CA ASN A 422 -7.05 -39.53 -8.83
C ASN A 422 -8.13 -40.59 -9.13
N GLY A 423 -9.29 -40.47 -8.49
CA GLY A 423 -10.43 -41.39 -8.65
C GLY A 423 -10.27 -42.75 -7.96
N LYS A 424 -9.24 -42.95 -7.13
CA LYS A 424 -8.97 -44.19 -6.40
C LYS A 424 -8.96 -43.95 -4.89
N ASN A 425 -9.40 -44.92 -4.11
CA ASN A 425 -9.27 -44.89 -2.65
C ASN A 425 -7.79 -44.82 -2.25
N ILE A 426 -7.49 -44.07 -1.20
CA ILE A 426 -6.11 -43.92 -0.73
C ILE A 426 -5.62 -45.22 -0.08
N GLU A 427 -4.54 -45.76 -0.64
CA GLU A 427 -3.75 -46.83 -0.04
C GLU A 427 -2.50 -46.23 0.61
N LYS A 428 -2.52 -46.07 1.93
CA LYS A 428 -1.40 -45.52 2.70
C LYS A 428 -0.32 -46.58 2.88
N LYS A 429 0.93 -46.21 2.59
CA LYS A 429 2.09 -47.11 2.72
C LYS A 429 3.06 -46.61 3.78
N ASN A 430 3.92 -47.50 4.28
CA ASN A 430 4.95 -47.13 5.24
C ASN A 430 5.93 -46.16 4.58
N ILE A 431 6.19 -45.01 5.19
CA ILE A 431 7.12 -44.01 4.61
C ILE A 431 8.54 -44.56 4.41
N ASN A 432 8.96 -45.55 5.20
CA ASN A 432 10.30 -46.13 5.10
C ASN A 432 10.47 -47.04 3.87
N GLU A 433 9.39 -47.39 3.16
CA GLU A 433 9.42 -48.10 1.88
C GLU A 433 9.56 -47.13 0.69
N PHE A 434 9.46 -45.82 0.92
CA PHE A 434 9.50 -44.84 -0.15
C PHE A 434 10.91 -44.69 -0.73
N ILE A 435 11.04 -44.97 -2.01
CA ILE A 435 12.25 -44.76 -2.79
C ILE A 435 12.07 -43.48 -3.60
N ILE A 436 12.93 -42.49 -3.37
CA ILE A 436 12.93 -41.25 -4.15
C ILE A 436 13.28 -41.60 -5.62
N PRO A 437 12.40 -41.27 -6.59
CA PRO A 437 12.65 -41.56 -8.00
C PRO A 437 13.92 -40.88 -8.52
N SER A 438 14.63 -41.53 -9.46
CA SER A 438 15.84 -40.98 -10.07
C SER A 438 15.61 -39.75 -10.95
N SER A 439 14.36 -39.50 -11.35
CA SER A 439 13.92 -38.26 -12.02
C SER A 439 13.97 -37.03 -11.10
N ILE A 440 13.97 -37.22 -9.78
CA ILE A 440 14.03 -36.13 -8.81
C ILE A 440 15.47 -35.61 -8.69
N THR A 441 15.60 -34.29 -8.78
CA THR A 441 16.88 -33.57 -8.61
C THR A 441 16.89 -32.67 -7.37
N LYS A 442 15.73 -32.36 -6.80
CA LYS A 442 15.61 -31.51 -5.61
C LYS A 442 14.58 -32.03 -4.63
N LEU A 443 14.89 -31.96 -3.34
CA LEU A 443 13.90 -32.14 -2.29
C LEU A 443 13.33 -30.78 -1.91
N GLY A 444 12.03 -30.59 -2.16
CA GLY A 444 11.37 -29.30 -2.04
C GLY A 444 11.10 -28.83 -0.61
N TYR A 445 10.47 -27.65 -0.53
CA TYR A 445 10.02 -27.01 0.71
C TYR A 445 9.19 -27.98 1.57
N CYS A 446 9.60 -28.16 2.83
CA CYS A 446 8.90 -28.99 3.82
C CYS A 446 8.55 -30.43 3.37
N CYS A 447 9.23 -31.00 2.36
CA CYS A 447 8.85 -32.27 1.71
C CYS A 447 8.68 -33.45 2.70
N PHE A 448 9.56 -33.59 3.68
CA PHE A 448 9.46 -34.59 4.76
C PHE A 448 9.10 -33.99 6.12
N SER A 449 8.85 -32.68 6.20
CA SER A 449 8.60 -32.02 7.49
C SER A 449 7.44 -32.66 8.24
N LYS A 450 7.63 -32.96 9.54
CA LYS A 450 6.69 -33.64 10.43
C LYS A 450 6.33 -35.07 9.98
N CYS A 451 7.17 -35.73 9.18
CA CYS A 451 7.05 -37.17 8.97
C CYS A 451 7.54 -37.89 10.23
N SER A 452 6.63 -38.17 11.17
CA SER A 452 6.97 -38.74 12.47
C SER A 452 7.21 -40.25 12.41
N SER A 453 6.78 -40.94 11.35
CA SER A 453 7.07 -42.37 11.11
C SER A 453 8.38 -42.62 10.33
N LEU A 454 9.06 -41.57 9.87
CA LEU A 454 10.27 -41.69 9.04
C LEU A 454 11.51 -41.98 9.89
N THR A 455 12.05 -43.21 9.80
CA THR A 455 13.23 -43.65 10.56
C THR A 455 14.53 -43.56 9.77
N SER A 456 14.47 -43.73 8.44
CA SER A 456 15.60 -43.58 7.52
C SER A 456 15.10 -43.25 6.12
N VAL A 457 15.90 -42.56 5.33
CA VAL A 457 15.65 -42.30 3.91
C VAL A 457 16.96 -42.35 3.14
N ASN A 458 16.95 -43.02 1.99
CA ASN A 458 18.09 -42.99 1.08
C ASN A 458 17.93 -41.80 0.12
N ILE A 459 18.84 -40.83 0.18
CA ILE A 459 18.86 -39.70 -0.75
C ILE A 459 19.72 -40.10 -1.96
N PRO A 460 19.15 -40.26 -3.17
CA PRO A 460 19.92 -40.66 -4.34
C PRO A 460 20.88 -39.56 -4.79
N SER A 461 21.96 -39.93 -5.49
CA SER A 461 22.97 -39.00 -6.02
C SER A 461 22.44 -38.06 -7.11
N THR A 462 21.20 -38.26 -7.58
CA THR A 462 20.51 -37.34 -8.49
C THR A 462 20.09 -36.05 -7.79
N ILE A 463 19.95 -36.07 -6.45
CA ILE A 463 19.60 -34.90 -5.66
C ILE A 463 20.80 -33.96 -5.53
N ILE A 464 20.60 -32.68 -5.89
CA ILE A 464 21.62 -31.63 -5.81
C ILE A 464 21.32 -30.59 -4.72
N GLU A 465 20.07 -30.53 -4.24
CA GLU A 465 19.61 -29.52 -3.29
C GLU A 465 18.57 -30.10 -2.31
N ILE A 466 18.71 -29.77 -1.01
CA ILE A 466 17.70 -30.03 0.02
C ILE A 466 17.08 -28.70 0.47
N GLY A 467 15.77 -28.57 0.31
CA GLY A 467 15.02 -27.34 0.54
C GLY A 467 14.82 -26.94 2.01
N TYR A 468 14.21 -25.77 2.18
CA TYR A 468 13.83 -25.21 3.47
C TYR A 468 12.94 -26.18 4.28
N LYS A 469 13.27 -26.41 5.55
CA LYS A 469 12.54 -27.28 6.49
C LYS A 469 12.29 -28.70 5.97
N CYS A 470 13.10 -29.19 5.03
CA CYS A 470 12.81 -30.45 4.32
C CYS A 470 12.51 -31.61 5.27
N PHE A 471 13.32 -31.81 6.32
CA PHE A 471 13.15 -32.86 7.34
C PHE A 471 12.76 -32.32 8.73
N LYS A 472 12.28 -31.07 8.81
CA LYS A 472 11.96 -30.44 10.11
C LYS A 472 10.96 -31.29 10.88
N GLU A 473 11.22 -31.54 12.16
CA GLU A 473 10.38 -32.32 13.08
C GLU A 473 10.17 -33.79 12.63
N CYS A 474 11.08 -34.37 11.84
CA CYS A 474 11.18 -35.83 11.67
C CYS A 474 11.75 -36.45 12.95
N SER A 475 10.89 -36.62 13.96
CA SER A 475 11.30 -36.96 15.32
C SER A 475 11.90 -38.36 15.49
N THR A 476 11.61 -39.31 14.59
CA THR A 476 12.10 -40.70 14.64
C THR A 476 13.24 -41.00 13.67
N LEU A 477 13.65 -40.02 12.86
CA LEU A 477 14.74 -40.17 11.90
C LEU A 477 16.05 -40.43 12.64
N LYS A 478 16.62 -41.63 12.50
CA LYS A 478 17.79 -42.08 13.29
C LYS A 478 19.12 -41.75 12.65
N SER A 479 19.17 -41.87 11.31
CA SER A 479 20.36 -41.60 10.51
C SER A 479 19.96 -41.11 9.13
N ILE A 480 20.82 -40.29 8.51
CA ILE A 480 20.66 -39.87 7.12
C ILE A 480 22.03 -39.72 6.45
N ASN A 481 22.16 -40.26 5.25
CA ASN A 481 23.37 -40.10 4.45
C ASN A 481 23.13 -39.04 3.38
N ILE A 482 23.90 -37.96 3.41
CA ILE A 482 23.82 -36.89 2.42
C ILE A 482 24.81 -37.21 1.29
N PRO A 483 24.36 -37.46 0.04
CA PRO A 483 25.27 -37.75 -1.07
C PRO A 483 26.15 -36.55 -1.43
N SER A 484 27.33 -36.82 -2.01
CA SER A 484 28.29 -35.80 -2.46
C SER A 484 27.80 -34.93 -3.62
N SER A 485 26.65 -35.26 -4.21
CA SER A 485 25.97 -34.44 -5.22
C SER A 485 25.35 -33.18 -4.64
N ILE A 486 25.09 -33.14 -3.32
CA ILE A 486 24.44 -32.01 -2.66
C ILE A 486 25.48 -30.95 -2.31
N SER A 487 25.18 -29.71 -2.71
CA SER A 487 25.98 -28.52 -2.39
C SER A 487 25.37 -27.63 -1.31
N LYS A 488 24.06 -27.76 -1.06
CA LYS A 488 23.30 -26.87 -0.18
C LYS A 488 22.28 -27.61 0.69
N ILE A 489 22.27 -27.28 1.98
CA ILE A 489 21.22 -27.65 2.94
C ILE A 489 20.40 -26.39 3.27
N GLY A 490 19.07 -26.44 3.11
CA GLY A 490 18.18 -25.31 3.37
C GLY A 490 18.00 -24.97 4.86
N ASP A 491 17.47 -23.77 5.14
CA ASP A 491 17.24 -23.33 6.53
C ASP A 491 16.28 -24.29 7.26
N PHE A 492 16.56 -24.52 8.53
CA PHE A 492 15.79 -25.38 9.42
C PHE A 492 15.56 -26.81 8.89
N CYS A 493 16.42 -27.29 7.97
CA CYS A 493 16.24 -28.58 7.30
C CYS A 493 16.04 -29.75 8.27
N PHE A 494 16.88 -29.89 9.29
CA PHE A 494 16.79 -30.93 10.33
C PHE A 494 16.42 -30.35 11.71
N ASP A 495 15.71 -29.21 11.72
CA ASP A 495 15.20 -28.58 12.95
C ASP A 495 14.34 -29.59 13.72
N ARG A 496 14.68 -29.84 14.99
CA ARG A 496 13.99 -30.79 15.90
C ARG A 496 13.95 -32.24 15.41
N CYS A 497 14.94 -32.69 14.66
CA CYS A 497 15.19 -34.10 14.42
C CYS A 497 15.84 -34.76 15.66
N ILE A 498 15.06 -34.94 16.72
CA ILE A 498 15.57 -35.31 18.06
C ILE A 498 16.21 -36.71 18.13
N SER A 499 15.79 -37.66 17.29
CA SER A 499 16.37 -39.02 17.26
C SER A 499 17.54 -39.15 16.29
N LEU A 500 17.93 -38.08 15.59
CA LEU A 500 18.99 -38.15 14.59
C LEU A 500 20.34 -38.28 15.29
N THR A 501 20.86 -39.50 15.35
CA THR A 501 22.12 -39.83 16.03
C THR A 501 23.35 -39.66 15.14
N THR A 502 23.20 -39.86 13.83
CA THR A 502 24.31 -39.78 12.88
C THR A 502 23.86 -39.09 11.59
N ILE A 503 24.69 -38.18 11.08
CA ILE A 503 24.52 -37.56 9.76
C ILE A 503 25.89 -37.37 9.11
N ASN A 504 26.04 -37.92 7.91
CA ASN A 504 27.26 -37.72 7.14
C ASN A 504 27.17 -36.42 6.35
N ILE A 505 28.09 -35.49 6.60
CA ILE A 505 28.17 -34.18 5.93
C ILE A 505 29.33 -34.24 4.91
N PRO A 506 29.05 -34.48 3.62
CA PRO A 506 30.08 -34.57 2.59
C PRO A 506 30.81 -33.23 2.38
N SER A 507 32.02 -33.32 1.84
CA SER A 507 32.85 -32.15 1.57
C SER A 507 32.29 -31.23 0.48
N SER A 508 31.33 -31.71 -0.31
CA SER A 508 30.61 -30.97 -1.35
C SER A 508 29.68 -29.89 -0.82
N ILE A 509 29.23 -29.96 0.45
CA ILE A 509 28.35 -28.94 1.02
C ILE A 509 29.15 -27.67 1.29
N THR A 510 28.78 -26.62 0.56
CA THR A 510 29.39 -25.28 0.65
C THR A 510 28.46 -24.26 1.29
N SER A 511 27.15 -24.56 1.37
CA SER A 511 26.14 -23.67 1.96
C SER A 511 25.27 -24.42 2.95
N PHE A 512 25.23 -23.92 4.19
CA PHE A 512 24.34 -24.40 5.23
C PHE A 512 23.30 -23.33 5.56
N GLY A 513 22.04 -23.75 5.66
CA GLY A 513 20.95 -22.86 6.04
C GLY A 513 20.93 -22.55 7.54
N ARG A 514 20.34 -21.42 7.89
CA ARG A 514 20.13 -20.99 9.28
C ARG A 514 19.28 -22.02 10.03
N GLY A 515 19.69 -22.38 11.24
CA GLY A 515 18.98 -23.32 12.11
C GLY A 515 18.83 -24.74 11.54
N CYS A 516 19.58 -25.11 10.49
CA CYS A 516 19.40 -26.41 9.83
C CYS A 516 19.65 -27.63 10.74
N PHE A 517 20.31 -27.46 11.88
CA PHE A 517 20.51 -28.48 12.92
C PHE A 517 20.00 -28.02 14.30
N TYR A 518 19.11 -27.02 14.36
CA TYR A 518 18.54 -26.54 15.62
C TYR A 518 17.80 -27.68 16.34
N LYS A 519 18.16 -27.96 17.60
CA LYS A 519 17.59 -29.06 18.40
C LYS A 519 17.64 -30.45 17.71
N CYS A 520 18.68 -30.70 16.91
CA CYS A 520 18.97 -32.01 16.34
C CYS A 520 19.64 -32.94 17.37
N GLY A 521 19.39 -34.25 17.32
CA GLY A 521 19.97 -35.25 18.24
C GLY A 521 21.50 -35.34 18.20
N CYS A 522 22.10 -35.13 17.03
CA CYS A 522 23.55 -35.15 16.79
C CYS A 522 24.18 -33.75 16.80
N LYS A 523 23.50 -32.75 17.38
CA LYS A 523 23.96 -31.35 17.43
C LYS A 523 25.39 -31.21 17.95
N ASP A 524 25.72 -31.90 19.04
CA ASP A 524 27.02 -31.72 19.71
C ASP A 524 28.18 -32.38 18.96
N GLU A 525 27.93 -33.46 18.22
CA GLU A 525 28.89 -34.02 17.27
C GLU A 525 29.12 -33.06 16.10
N LEU A 526 28.05 -32.52 15.52
CA LEU A 526 28.13 -31.60 14.39
C LEU A 526 28.88 -30.30 14.71
N LYS A 527 28.78 -29.80 15.94
CA LYS A 527 29.55 -28.62 16.39
C LYS A 527 31.07 -28.82 16.33
N GLN A 528 31.55 -30.07 16.34
CA GLN A 528 32.98 -30.36 16.21
C GLN A 528 33.48 -30.12 14.77
N ASN A 529 32.58 -30.11 13.78
CA ASN A 529 32.92 -29.81 12.40
C ASN A 529 33.00 -28.30 12.16
N LYS A 530 34.23 -27.77 12.11
CA LYS A 530 34.53 -26.34 11.90
C LYS A 530 33.98 -25.73 10.61
N ARG A 531 33.54 -26.56 9.65
CA ARG A 531 32.92 -26.09 8.40
C ARG A 531 31.47 -25.67 8.56
N ILE A 532 30.80 -26.10 9.64
CA ILE A 532 29.38 -25.81 9.87
C ILE A 532 29.28 -24.49 10.64
N PRO A 533 28.65 -23.44 10.07
CA PRO A 533 28.47 -22.17 10.74
C PRO A 533 27.66 -22.29 12.05
N ILE A 534 27.90 -21.37 12.99
CA ILE A 534 27.21 -21.38 14.28
C ILE A 534 25.70 -21.16 14.12
N GLU A 535 25.27 -20.37 13.13
CA GLU A 535 23.87 -20.04 12.89
C GLU A 535 23.05 -21.28 12.51
N CYS A 536 23.69 -22.38 12.09
CA CYS A 536 23.03 -23.66 11.82
C CYS A 536 22.46 -24.31 13.08
N PHE A 537 22.94 -23.91 14.26
CA PHE A 537 22.62 -24.49 15.55
C PHE A 537 21.74 -23.59 16.44
N GLU A 538 21.46 -22.37 15.98
CA GLU A 538 20.75 -21.29 16.70
C GLU A 538 19.28 -21.14 16.32
#